data_AF-A0A355UF92-F1
#
_entry.id   AF-A0A355UF92-F1
#
_cell.length_a   1.000
_cell.length_b   1.000
_cell.length_c   1.000
_cell.angle_alpha   90.00
_cell.angle_beta   90.00
_cell.angle_gamma   90.00
#
_symmetry.space_group_name_H-M   'P 1'
#
loop_
_entity.id
_entity.type
_entity.pdbx_description
1 polymer ?
#
loop_
_entity_poly.entity_id
_entity_poly.type
_entity_poly.pdbx_seq_one_letter_code
_entity_poly.pdbx_strand_id
1 'polypeptide(L)' 'EDGVEIGGFGSAVIEYACDKGYKNNIYRVAIEDKFIEHGSVPELQKLCKIDSHSLVLKVKEILSK' A
#
# COMPACT_ATOMS: atom_id res chain seq x y z
N GLU A 1 -0.66 -3.27 2.55
CA GLU A 1 -0.31 -4.68 2.85
C GLU A 1 1.12 -4.73 3.34
N ASP A 2 1.43 -5.69 4.20
CA ASP A 2 2.79 -6.02 4.63
C ASP A 2 3.38 -7.04 3.66
N GLY A 3 3.58 -6.60 2.42
CA GLY A 3 3.94 -7.41 1.28
C GLY A 3 4.28 -6.52 0.08
N VAL A 4 4.90 -7.11 -0.95
CA VAL A 4 5.32 -6.36 -2.14
C VAL A 4 4.12 -5.86 -2.94
N GLU A 5 4.22 -4.66 -3.51
CA GLU A 5 3.16 -4.03 -4.29
C GLU A 5 2.75 -4.87 -5.51
N ILE A 6 3.67 -5.62 -6.11
CA ILE A 6 3.46 -6.34 -7.37
C ILE A 6 2.98 -7.77 -7.08
N GLY A 7 1.80 -8.13 -7.59
CA GLY A 7 1.25 -9.49 -7.44
C GLY A 7 0.74 -9.83 -6.03
N GLY A 8 0.80 -8.88 -5.09
CA GLY A 8 0.26 -9.03 -3.73
C GLY A 8 -1.26 -8.92 -3.62
N PHE A 9 -1.75 -8.75 -2.39
CA PHE A 9 -3.16 -8.58 -2.07
C PHE A 9 -3.76 -7.39 -2.80
N GLY A 10 -3.05 -6.26 -2.88
CA GLY A 10 -3.53 -5.09 -3.60
C GLY A 10 -3.74 -5.35 -5.09
N SER A 11 -2.95 -6.23 -5.70
CA SER A 11 -3.10 -6.62 -7.11
C SER A 11 -4.36 -7.48 -7.30
N ALA A 12 -4.60 -8.46 -6.42
CA ALA A 12 -5.81 -9.28 -6.46
C ALA A 12 -7.10 -8.46 -6.31
N VAL A 13 -7.09 -7.43 -5.46
CA VAL A 13 -8.23 -6.50 -5.30
C VAL A 13 -8.48 -5.70 -6.59
N ILE A 14 -7.41 -5.23 -7.25
CA ILE A 14 -7.53 -4.50 -8.52
C ILE A 14 -8.06 -5.41 -9.63
N GLU A 15 -7.54 -6.64 -9.75
CA GLU A 15 -8.03 -7.63 -10.72
C GLU A 15 -9.53 -7.88 -10.56
N TYR A 16 -9.97 -8.15 -9.33
CA TYR A 16 -11.39 -8.32 -9.03
C TYR A 16 -12.20 -7.06 -9.36
N ALA A 17 -11.72 -5.87 -9.00
CA ALA A 17 -12.41 -4.62 -9.26
C ALA A 17 -12.56 -4.36 -10.77
N CYS A 18 -11.53 -4.66 -11.56
CA CYS A 18 -11.55 -4.60 -13.03
C CYS A 18 -12.60 -5.55 -13.61
N ASP A 19 -12.63 -6.81 -13.16
CA ASP A 19 -13.61 -7.81 -13.61
C ASP A 19 -15.06 -7.42 -13.30
N LYS A 20 -15.27 -6.65 -12.21
CA LYS A 20 -16.59 -6.13 -11.83
C LYS A 20 -16.93 -4.78 -12.45
N GLY A 21 -16.06 -4.23 -13.29
CA GLY A 21 -16.28 -2.93 -13.92
C GLY A 21 -16.30 -1.76 -12.94
N TYR A 22 -15.68 -1.91 -11.77
CA TYR A 22 -15.57 -0.84 -10.78
C TYR A 22 -14.77 0.34 -11.35
N LYS A 23 -15.23 1.57 -11.11
CA LYS A 23 -14.68 2.79 -11.74
C LYS A 23 -14.03 3.78 -10.79
N ASN A 24 -14.16 3.60 -9.48
CA ASN A 24 -13.56 4.55 -8.55
C ASN A 24 -12.06 4.28 -8.41
N ASN A 25 -11.34 5.28 -7.93
CA ASN A 25 -9.91 5.17 -7.66
C ASN A 25 -9.65 4.15 -6.54
N ILE A 26 -8.64 3.31 -6.76
CA ILE A 26 -8.11 2.38 -5.76
C ILE A 26 -6.68 2.84 -5.45
N TYR A 27 -6.42 3.17 -4.19
CA TYR A 27 -5.09 3.56 -3.71
C TYR A 27 -4.50 2.42 -2.91
N ARG A 28 -3.31 1.96 -3.30
CA ARG A 28 -2.60 0.88 -2.62
C ARG A 28 -1.46 1.45 -1.79
N VAL A 29 -1.21 0.81 -0.65
CA VAL A 29 -0.05 1.07 0.21
C VAL A 29 0.58 -0.30 0.48
N ALA A 30 1.80 -0.50 0.04
CA ALA A 30 2.51 -1.77 0.04
C ALA A 30 4.03 -1.52 0.02
N ILE A 31 4.82 -2.57 0.20
CA ILE A 31 6.28 -2.52 0.15
C ILE A 31 6.73 -2.42 -1.31
N GLU A 32 7.68 -1.54 -1.60
CA GLU A 32 8.30 -1.43 -2.92
C GLU A 32 9.03 -2.73 -3.31
N ASP A 33 9.13 -3.03 -4.60
CA ASP A 33 9.83 -4.22 -5.11
C ASP A 33 11.36 -4.05 -5.04
N LYS A 34 11.87 -4.02 -3.81
CA LYS A 34 13.29 -3.91 -3.47
C LYS A 34 13.58 -4.62 -2.17
N PHE A 35 14.80 -5.12 -2.03
CA PHE A 35 15.26 -5.65 -0.76
C PHE A 35 15.35 -4.53 0.28
N ILE A 36 14.83 -4.81 1.47
CA ILE A 36 14.90 -3.94 2.63
C ILE A 36 15.87 -4.55 3.63
N GLU A 37 16.76 -3.73 4.16
CA GLU A 37 17.75 -4.14 5.16
C GLU A 37 17.09 -4.57 6.48
N HIS A 38 17.87 -5.24 7.32
CA HIS A 38 17.42 -5.64 8.65
C HIS A 38 17.13 -4.42 9.55
N GLY A 39 16.13 -4.56 10.40
CA GLY A 39 15.71 -3.53 11.35
C GLY A 39 14.58 -4.06 12.24
N SER A 40 14.16 -3.27 13.23
CA SER A 40 12.98 -3.63 14.02
C SER A 40 11.70 -3.48 13.18
N VAL A 41 10.67 -4.29 13.46
CA VAL A 41 9.39 -4.22 12.74
C VAL A 41 8.82 -2.79 12.69
N PRO A 42 8.81 -1.99 13.78
CA PRO A 42 8.31 -0.61 13.72
C PRO A 42 9.12 0.30 12.79
N GLU A 43 10.46 0.15 12.77
CA GLU A 43 11.33 0.91 11.87
C GLU A 43 11.09 0.53 10.42
N LEU A 44 10.96 -0.77 10.14
CA LEU A 44 10.70 -1.27 8.79
C LEU A 44 9.33 -0.85 8.28
N GLN A 45 8.29 -0.93 9.11
CA GLN A 45 6.95 -0.47 8.75
C GLN A 45 6.93 1.04 8.45
N LYS A 46 7.67 1.84 9.24
CA LYS A 46 7.83 3.27 9.00
C LYS A 46 8.62 3.56 7.73
N LEU A 47 9.71 2.83 7.49
CA LEU A 47 10.53 2.93 6.29
C LEU A 47 9.72 2.63 5.03
N CYS A 48 8.91 1.56 5.07
CA CYS A 48 8.02 1.15 3.99
C CYS A 48 6.71 1.98 3.94
N LYS A 49 6.52 2.95 4.83
CA LYS A 49 5.33 3.82 4.91
C LYS A 49 4.02 3.06 5.09
N ILE A 50 4.08 1.88 5.70
CA ILE A 50 2.91 1.04 6.02
C ILE A 50 2.50 1.16 7.49
N ASP A 51 3.19 1.99 8.28
CA ASP A 51 2.81 2.33 9.65
C ASP A 51 1.58 3.26 9.71
N SER A 52 0.94 3.31 10.87
CA SER A 52 -0.30 4.07 11.08
C SER A 52 -0.17 5.57 10.80
N HIS A 53 0.96 6.20 11.14
CA HIS A 53 1.17 7.62 10.87
C HIS A 53 1.27 7.86 9.35
N SER A 54 2.07 7.06 8.65
CA SER A 54 2.19 7.17 7.19
C SER A 54 0.86 6.96 6.48
N LEU A 55 0.04 6.02 6.94
CA LEU A 55 -1.31 5.79 6.42
C LEU A 55 -2.23 6.99 6.63
N VAL A 56 -2.22 7.62 7.80
CA VAL A 56 -3.01 8.84 8.05
C VAL A 56 -2.62 9.96 7.10
N LEU A 57 -1.32 10.17 6.87
CA LEU A 57 -0.84 11.16 5.91
C LEU A 57 -1.32 10.84 4.50
N LYS A 58 -1.26 9.57 4.09
CA LYS A 58 -1.70 9.14 2.76
C LYS A 58 -3.19 9.38 2.55
N VAL A 59 -4.02 9.08 3.54
CA VAL A 59 -5.47 9.34 3.48
C VAL A 59 -5.75 10.83 3.39
N LYS A 60 -5.05 11.67 4.18
CA LYS A 60 -5.18 13.13 4.08
C LYS A 60 -4.80 13.66 2.69
N GLU A 61 -3.71 13.15 2.10
CA GLU A 61 -3.29 13.49 0.74
C GLU A 61 -4.41 13.16 -0.28
N ILE A 62 -5.03 12.00 -0.15
CA ILE A 62 -6.13 11.57 -1.03
C ILE A 62 -7.37 12.46 -0.87
N LEU A 63 -7.74 12.80 0.37
CA LEU A 63 -8.92 13.65 0.65
C LEU A 63 -8.74 15.12 0.24
N SER A 64 -7.49 15.58 0.12
CA SER A 64 -7.17 16.94 -0.32
C SER A 64 -7.15 17.12 -1.84
N LYS A 65 -7.32 16.03 -2.60
CA LYS A 65 -7.43 16.02 -4.06
C LYS A 65 -8.90 16.03 -4.48
#